data_AF-A0A2D6JC23-F1
#
_entry.id   AF-A0A2D6JC23-F1
#
_cell.length_a   1.000
_cell.length_b   1.000
_cell.length_c   1.000
_cell.angle_alpha   90.00
_cell.angle_beta   90.00
_cell.angle_gamma   90.00
#
_symmetry.space_group_name_H-M   'P 1'
#
loop_
_entity.id
_entity.type
_entity.pdbx_description
1 polymer ?
#
loop_
_entity_poly.entity_id
_entity_poly.type
_entity_poly.pdbx_seq_one_letter_code
_entity_poly.pdbx_strand_id
1 'polypeptide(L)'
;MRYEIVSGKEYPVYSRKEADELGLSYKHPFDVSEGDYGISSDEEVSVCLKRSQMKGGTLKVKYPWGPSFVRSGEDDIKSIGRINNYTESGKNNRGKFVSKSDNFKKLAHLMAQPGMTKKAAIRLVFGHLPDNKRYSLNKTMRMEVFRRMVNDELDKIVEQFPIGKMDTARALAAVLDRAMDWDGDKMGKDGDSKIAVSILDKLMDMNDMKSKGRVITTHQIEASTVEHTLADIKEKKKLFKATQTEEKHGLEQAAEKKEESDKEEA
;
A
#
# COMPACT_ATOMS: atom_id res chain seq x y z
N MET A 1 -14.70 26.98 25.45
CA MET A 1 -13.83 26.95 24.26
C MET A 1 -13.27 25.55 24.09
N ARG A 2 -13.40 24.96 22.91
CA ARG A 2 -12.80 23.66 22.55
C ARG A 2 -11.84 23.82 21.39
N TYR A 3 -10.86 22.94 21.25
CA TYR A 3 -9.91 22.97 20.14
C TYR A 3 -10.09 21.73 19.27
N GLU A 4 -10.08 21.94 17.95
CA GLU A 4 -10.16 20.88 16.96
C GLU A 4 -8.88 20.86 16.13
N ILE A 5 -8.26 19.70 15.99
CA ILE A 5 -7.04 19.54 15.20
C ILE A 5 -7.42 19.17 13.78
N VAL A 6 -7.07 20.01 12.81
CA VAL A 6 -7.23 19.72 11.39
C VAL A 6 -5.88 19.83 10.69
N SER A 7 -5.40 18.70 10.17
CA SER A 7 -4.13 18.64 9.42
C SER A 7 -2.93 19.18 10.23
N GLY A 8 -2.85 18.83 11.53
CA GLY A 8 -1.76 19.22 12.42
C GLY A 8 -1.81 20.66 12.92
N LYS A 9 -2.88 21.41 12.61
CA LYS A 9 -3.12 22.76 13.15
C LYS A 9 -4.31 22.75 14.10
N GLU A 10 -4.15 23.41 15.24
CA GLU A 10 -5.22 23.62 16.22
C GLU A 10 -6.09 24.80 15.80
N TYR A 11 -7.40 24.58 15.76
CA TYR A 11 -8.38 25.62 15.48
C TYR A 11 -9.33 25.75 16.67
N PRO A 12 -9.50 26.96 17.23
CA PRO A 12 -10.45 27.18 18.30
C PRO A 12 -11.88 27.12 17.76
N VAL A 13 -12.74 26.49 18.56
CA VAL A 13 -14.19 26.49 18.38
C VAL A 13 -14.79 27.12 19.63
N TYR A 14 -15.51 28.22 19.42
CA TYR A 14 -16.13 29.03 20.45
C TYR A 14 -17.59 28.63 20.61
N SER A 15 -18.14 28.79 21.80
CA SER A 15 -19.60 28.90 21.92
C SER A 15 -20.05 30.29 21.46
N ARG A 16 -21.33 30.46 21.13
CA ARG A 16 -21.90 31.75 20.75
C ARG A 16 -21.62 32.84 21.80
N LYS A 17 -21.78 32.50 23.09
CA LYS A 17 -21.51 33.41 24.21
C LYS A 17 -20.04 33.87 24.21
N GLU A 18 -19.11 32.94 24.03
CA GLU A 18 -17.68 33.25 23.95
C GLU A 18 -17.34 34.10 22.73
N ALA A 19 -17.99 33.83 21.59
CA ALA A 19 -17.80 34.60 20.36
C ALA A 19 -18.33 36.04 20.50
N ASP A 20 -19.47 36.22 21.16
CA ASP A 20 -20.06 37.53 21.44
C ASP A 20 -19.19 38.33 22.44
N GLU A 21 -18.66 37.68 23.48
CA GLU A 21 -17.71 38.29 24.43
C GLU A 21 -16.40 38.74 23.76
N LEU A 22 -15.94 38.00 22.75
CA LEU A 22 -14.77 38.31 21.95
C LEU A 22 -15.06 39.30 20.79
N GLY A 23 -16.32 39.69 20.59
CA GLY A 23 -16.73 40.60 19.51
C GLY A 23 -16.54 40.01 18.10
N LEU A 24 -16.61 38.68 17.96
CA LEU A 24 -16.42 38.01 16.68
C LEU A 24 -17.67 38.14 15.80
N SER A 25 -17.50 38.63 14.57
CA SER A 25 -18.56 38.61 13.57
C SER A 25 -18.68 37.23 12.93
N TYR A 26 -19.83 36.59 13.09
CA TYR A 26 -20.14 35.28 12.49
C TYR A 26 -21.39 35.35 11.61
N LYS A 27 -21.42 34.49 10.58
CA LYS A 27 -22.53 34.39 9.62
C LYS A 27 -23.09 32.98 9.58
N HIS A 28 -24.25 32.83 8.95
CA HIS A 28 -24.77 31.51 8.62
C HIS A 28 -23.79 30.79 7.65
N PRO A 29 -23.59 29.45 7.76
CA PRO A 29 -22.67 28.72 6.90
C PRO A 29 -22.97 28.80 5.40
N PHE A 30 -24.18 29.19 5.01
CA PHE A 30 -24.53 29.46 3.61
C PHE A 30 -23.82 30.70 3.06
N ASP A 31 -23.65 31.74 3.88
CA ASP A 31 -23.12 33.06 3.49
C ASP A 31 -21.66 33.28 3.86
N VAL A 32 -21.06 32.32 4.58
CA VAL A 32 -19.68 32.42 5.07
C VAL A 32 -18.67 32.31 3.93
N SER A 33 -17.63 33.15 3.94
CA SER A 33 -16.48 33.03 3.02
C SER A 33 -15.36 32.20 3.64
N GLU A 34 -14.36 31.81 2.85
CA GLU A 34 -13.14 31.20 3.41
C GLU A 34 -12.44 32.21 4.33
N GLY A 35 -12.13 31.81 5.56
CA GLY A 35 -11.55 32.69 6.59
C GLY A 35 -12.57 33.39 7.49
N ASP A 36 -13.84 33.48 7.09
CA ASP A 36 -14.90 34.06 7.93
C ASP A 36 -15.35 33.08 9.02
N TYR A 37 -15.89 33.60 10.13
CA TYR A 37 -16.51 32.77 11.17
C TYR A 37 -17.93 32.37 10.77
N GLY A 38 -18.25 31.09 10.92
CA GLY A 38 -19.60 30.55 10.75
C GLY A 38 -20.14 30.00 12.06
N ILE A 39 -21.44 30.18 12.28
CA ILE A 39 -22.16 29.61 13.43
C ILE A 39 -22.88 28.32 13.03
N SER A 40 -22.77 27.30 13.88
CA SER A 40 -23.55 26.06 13.77
C SER A 40 -24.94 26.27 14.39
N SER A 41 -25.89 25.42 14.04
CA SER A 41 -27.23 25.44 14.64
C SER A 41 -27.22 25.03 16.11
N ASP A 42 -26.12 24.43 16.59
CA ASP A 42 -25.88 24.12 18.00
C ASP A 42 -25.16 25.29 18.75
N GLU A 43 -25.16 26.48 18.16
CA GLU A 43 -24.54 27.70 18.73
C GLU A 43 -23.02 27.64 18.90
N GLU A 44 -22.30 26.89 18.05
CA GLU A 44 -20.84 26.88 18.04
C GLU A 44 -20.29 27.65 16.84
N VAL A 45 -19.27 28.46 17.09
CA VAL A 45 -18.67 29.37 16.12
C VAL A 45 -17.25 28.93 15.80
N SER A 46 -16.93 28.82 14.51
CA SER A 46 -15.55 28.55 14.08
C SER A 46 -15.23 29.12 12.71
N VAL A 47 -13.94 29.20 12.41
CA VAL A 47 -13.42 29.68 11.13
C VAL A 47 -13.75 28.70 10.01
N CYS A 48 -14.33 29.20 8.92
CA CYS A 48 -14.50 28.44 7.69
C CYS A 48 -13.12 28.22 7.03
N LEU A 49 -12.69 26.96 6.97
CA LEU A 49 -11.39 26.58 6.41
C LEU A 49 -11.39 26.53 4.88
N LYS A 50 -12.53 26.14 4.29
CA LYS A 50 -12.68 26.00 2.83
C LYS A 50 -14.15 26.00 2.44
N ARG A 51 -14.48 26.65 1.32
CA ARG A 51 -15.81 26.62 0.70
C ARG A 51 -15.67 26.13 -0.74
N SER A 52 -16.54 25.22 -1.15
CA SER A 52 -16.53 24.71 -2.53
C SER A 52 -17.94 24.45 -3.01
N GLN A 53 -18.30 25.00 -4.16
CA GLN A 53 -19.60 24.76 -4.78
C GLN A 53 -19.59 23.40 -5.49
N MET A 54 -20.56 22.55 -5.18
CA MET A 54 -20.77 21.26 -5.84
C MET A 54 -21.83 21.40 -6.94
N LYS A 55 -21.88 20.39 -7.82
CA LYS A 55 -22.93 20.30 -8.84
C LYS A 55 -24.31 20.25 -8.17
N GLY A 56 -25.25 21.06 -8.66
CA GLY A 56 -26.61 21.16 -8.11
C GLY A 56 -26.79 22.20 -7.00
N GLY A 57 -25.94 23.23 -6.94
CA GLY A 57 -26.11 24.38 -6.04
C GLY A 57 -25.75 24.11 -4.57
N THR A 58 -25.41 22.88 -4.21
CA THR A 58 -24.97 22.55 -2.85
C THR A 58 -23.57 23.10 -2.56
N LEU A 59 -23.43 23.85 -1.49
CA LEU A 59 -22.15 24.34 -0.97
C LEU A 59 -21.56 23.32 0.00
N LYS A 60 -20.31 22.93 -0.23
CA LYS A 60 -19.52 22.17 0.71
C LYS A 60 -18.64 23.13 1.50
N VAL A 61 -18.94 23.31 2.78
CA VAL A 61 -18.21 24.20 3.70
C VAL A 61 -17.44 23.33 4.68
N LYS A 62 -16.15 23.60 4.85
CA LYS A 62 -15.26 22.84 5.72
C LYS A 62 -14.97 23.66 6.98
N TYR A 63 -15.36 23.11 8.13
CA TYR A 63 -15.02 23.65 9.45
C TYR A 63 -14.02 22.74 10.17
N PRO A 64 -13.43 23.21 11.28
CA PRO A 64 -12.59 22.40 12.16
C PRO A 64 -13.27 21.13 12.65
N TRP A 65 -14.54 21.21 13.04
CA TRP A 65 -15.36 20.07 13.48
C TRP A 65 -15.80 19.14 12.33
N GLY A 66 -15.51 19.49 11.07
CA GLY A 66 -15.75 18.64 9.90
C GLY A 66 -16.45 19.34 8.73
N PRO A 67 -16.59 18.65 7.58
CA PRO A 67 -17.28 19.17 6.42
C PRO A 67 -18.81 19.15 6.61
N SER A 68 -19.46 20.23 6.19
CA SER A 68 -20.91 20.38 6.11
C SER A 68 -21.33 20.61 4.66
N PHE A 69 -22.51 20.10 4.30
CA PHE A 69 -23.11 20.31 2.99
C PHE A 69 -24.36 21.15 3.20
N VAL A 70 -24.38 22.33 2.60
CA VAL A 70 -25.39 23.37 2.79
C VAL A 70 -26.02 23.64 1.44
N ARG A 71 -27.34 23.51 1.35
CA ARG A 71 -28.14 23.76 0.15
C ARG A 71 -28.87 25.09 0.24
N SER A 72 -29.32 25.44 1.43
CA SER A 72 -30.11 26.64 1.68
C SER A 72 -29.62 27.39 2.92
N GLY A 73 -30.07 28.64 3.06
CA GLY A 73 -29.85 29.45 4.27
C GLY A 73 -30.60 28.95 5.51
N GLU A 74 -31.46 27.94 5.37
CA GLU A 74 -32.27 27.36 6.46
C GLU A 74 -31.78 25.98 6.90
N ASP A 75 -30.71 25.45 6.27
CA ASP A 75 -30.21 24.11 6.55
C ASP A 75 -29.60 24.03 7.96
N ASP A 76 -30.09 23.06 8.76
CA ASP A 76 -29.57 22.77 10.09
C ASP A 76 -28.18 22.12 10.02
N ILE A 77 -27.18 22.82 10.56
CA ILE A 77 -25.77 22.40 10.55
C ILE A 77 -25.32 22.22 11.97
N LYS A 78 -25.39 20.97 12.43
CA LYS A 78 -24.90 20.56 13.75
C LYS A 78 -23.39 20.36 13.77
N SER A 79 -22.76 20.83 14.83
CA SER A 79 -21.34 20.66 15.10
C SER A 79 -21.11 19.59 16.18
N ILE A 80 -22.05 19.44 17.11
CA ILE A 80 -21.96 18.48 18.22
C ILE A 80 -22.14 17.04 17.70
N GLY A 81 -21.31 16.13 18.20
CA GLY A 81 -21.36 14.70 17.86
C GLY A 81 -20.72 14.32 16.51
N ARG A 82 -20.15 15.28 15.77
CA ARG A 82 -19.40 14.98 14.55
C ARG A 82 -17.99 14.49 14.89
N ILE A 83 -17.70 13.25 14.54
CA ILE A 83 -16.35 12.71 14.60
C ILE A 83 -15.58 13.24 13.41
N ASN A 84 -14.52 14.00 13.66
CA ASN A 84 -13.62 14.48 12.62
C ASN A 84 -13.07 13.27 11.81
N ASN A 85 -13.25 13.29 10.49
CA ASN A 85 -12.82 12.21 9.61
C ASN A 85 -11.30 12.20 9.36
N TYR A 86 -10.56 13.16 9.91
CA TYR A 86 -9.12 13.29 9.76
C TYR A 86 -8.43 13.00 11.10
N THR A 87 -7.32 12.28 11.07
CA THR A 87 -6.42 12.18 12.22
C THR A 87 -5.63 13.47 12.41
N GLU A 88 -5.01 13.66 13.58
CA GLU A 88 -4.02 14.72 13.86
C GLU A 88 -2.96 14.84 12.75
N SER A 89 -2.57 13.71 12.16
CA SER A 89 -1.62 13.61 11.04
C SER A 89 -2.21 13.87 9.63
N GLY A 90 -3.47 14.28 9.52
CA GLY A 90 -4.15 14.55 8.24
C GLY A 90 -4.51 13.29 7.41
N LYS A 91 -4.26 12.08 7.92
CA LYS A 91 -4.63 10.83 7.25
C LYS A 91 -6.12 10.56 7.44
N ASN A 92 -6.75 10.01 6.39
CA ASN A 92 -8.19 9.73 6.36
C ASN A 92 -8.54 8.59 7.34
N ASN A 93 -9.47 8.81 8.27
CA ASN A 93 -9.93 7.81 9.25
C ASN A 93 -10.58 6.57 8.61
N ARG A 94 -10.89 6.64 7.30
CA ARG A 94 -11.44 5.53 6.52
C ARG A 94 -10.63 4.24 6.67
N GLY A 95 -9.30 4.32 6.71
CA GLY A 95 -8.46 3.11 6.88
C GLY A 95 -8.69 2.42 8.23
N LYS A 96 -8.75 3.20 9.32
CA LYS A 96 -9.02 2.69 10.68
C LYS A 96 -10.43 2.13 10.81
N PHE A 97 -11.41 2.76 10.16
CA PHE A 97 -12.79 2.26 10.15
C PHE A 97 -12.87 0.88 9.46
N VAL A 98 -12.19 0.73 8.33
CA VAL A 98 -12.18 -0.53 7.56
C VAL A 98 -11.53 -1.66 8.36
N SER A 99 -10.39 -1.42 9.00
CA SER A 99 -9.72 -2.46 9.78
C SER A 99 -10.49 -2.91 11.02
N LYS A 100 -11.23 -1.99 11.66
CA LYS A 100 -12.04 -2.30 12.85
C LYS A 100 -13.37 -2.97 12.54
N SER A 101 -13.92 -2.78 11.34
CA SER A 101 -15.25 -3.25 10.99
C SER A 101 -15.29 -4.76 10.71
N ASP A 102 -16.17 -5.47 11.42
CA ASP A 102 -16.29 -6.92 11.30
C ASP A 102 -16.81 -7.38 9.93
N ASN A 103 -17.64 -6.57 9.28
CA ASN A 103 -18.08 -6.86 7.91
C ASN A 103 -16.91 -6.87 6.93
N PHE A 104 -15.94 -5.94 7.09
CA PHE A 104 -14.76 -5.92 6.24
C PHE A 104 -13.78 -7.05 6.56
N LYS A 105 -13.69 -7.50 7.82
CA LYS A 105 -12.94 -8.71 8.18
C LYS A 105 -13.54 -9.96 7.54
N LYS A 106 -14.87 -10.15 7.65
CA LYS A 106 -15.58 -11.26 6.99
C LYS A 106 -15.41 -11.21 5.47
N LEU A 107 -15.48 -10.01 4.88
CA LEU A 107 -15.24 -9.83 3.46
C LEU A 107 -13.79 -10.19 3.08
N ALA A 108 -12.80 -9.79 3.87
CA ALA A 108 -11.40 -10.12 3.64
C ALA A 108 -11.18 -11.64 3.70
N HIS A 109 -11.76 -12.31 4.70
CA HIS A 109 -11.72 -13.76 4.85
C HIS A 109 -12.32 -14.49 3.64
N LEU A 110 -13.54 -14.12 3.20
CA LEU A 110 -14.15 -14.72 2.01
C LEU A 110 -13.34 -14.45 0.74
N MET A 111 -12.75 -13.26 0.62
CA MET A 111 -11.91 -12.88 -0.51
C MET A 111 -10.58 -13.66 -0.55
N ALA A 112 -10.11 -14.16 0.59
CA ALA A 112 -8.93 -15.02 0.69
C ALA A 112 -9.23 -16.47 0.27
N GLN A 113 -10.51 -16.89 0.24
CA GLN A 113 -10.87 -18.25 -0.15
C GLN A 113 -10.69 -18.50 -1.66
N PRO A 114 -10.15 -19.66 -2.06
CA PRO A 114 -9.97 -20.00 -3.46
C PRO A 114 -11.32 -20.08 -4.20
N GLY A 115 -11.37 -19.54 -5.41
CA GLY A 115 -12.57 -19.52 -6.26
C GLY A 115 -13.61 -18.45 -5.91
N MET A 116 -13.41 -17.66 -4.84
CA MET A 116 -14.36 -16.62 -4.47
C MET A 116 -14.23 -15.37 -5.37
N THR A 117 -15.32 -15.00 -6.04
CA THR A 117 -15.35 -13.75 -6.81
C THR A 117 -15.73 -12.56 -5.93
N LYS A 118 -15.19 -11.37 -6.23
CA LYS A 118 -15.53 -10.11 -5.53
C LYS A 118 -17.04 -9.87 -5.43
N LYS A 119 -17.77 -10.18 -6.50
CA LYS A 119 -19.23 -9.99 -6.57
C LYS A 119 -19.95 -10.94 -5.61
N ALA A 120 -19.52 -12.20 -5.54
CA ALA A 120 -20.08 -13.19 -4.64
C ALA A 120 -19.77 -12.86 -3.18
N ALA A 121 -18.53 -12.51 -2.85
CA ALA A 121 -18.12 -12.13 -1.50
C ALA A 121 -18.93 -10.93 -0.97
N ILE A 122 -19.11 -9.88 -1.77
CA ILE A 122 -19.93 -8.72 -1.38
C ILE A 122 -21.38 -9.14 -1.12
N ARG A 123 -21.94 -10.02 -1.96
CA ARG A 123 -23.33 -10.48 -1.82
C ARG A 123 -23.52 -11.32 -0.56
N LEU A 124 -22.55 -12.15 -0.19
CA LEU A 124 -22.61 -12.96 1.02
C LEU A 124 -22.54 -12.12 2.30
N VAL A 125 -21.72 -11.06 2.31
CA VAL A 125 -21.54 -10.21 3.51
C VAL A 125 -22.62 -9.15 3.65
N PHE A 126 -23.00 -8.49 2.55
CA PHE A 126 -23.87 -7.31 2.58
C PHE A 126 -25.21 -7.51 1.89
N GLY A 127 -25.48 -8.68 1.31
CA GLY A 127 -26.70 -8.95 0.56
C GLY A 127 -26.78 -8.23 -0.79
N HIS A 128 -28.01 -8.00 -1.26
CA HIS A 128 -28.26 -7.25 -2.48
C HIS A 128 -28.12 -5.75 -2.23
N LEU A 129 -27.16 -5.10 -2.91
CA LEU A 129 -26.86 -3.68 -2.74
C LEU A 129 -27.08 -2.90 -4.04
N PRO A 130 -27.55 -1.64 -3.96
CA PRO A 130 -27.61 -0.74 -5.10
C PRO A 130 -26.20 -0.37 -5.60
N ASP A 131 -26.09 -0.02 -6.88
CA ASP A 131 -24.80 0.17 -7.56
C ASP A 131 -23.90 1.23 -6.90
N ASN A 132 -24.49 2.31 -6.38
CA ASN A 132 -23.75 3.35 -5.66
C ASN A 132 -23.02 2.81 -4.41
N LYS A 133 -23.67 1.92 -3.64
CA LYS A 133 -23.06 1.30 -2.47
C LYS A 133 -21.99 0.30 -2.89
N ARG A 134 -22.22 -0.45 -3.97
CA ARG A 134 -21.26 -1.38 -4.55
C ARG A 134 -20.00 -0.69 -5.05
N TYR A 135 -20.14 0.48 -5.68
CA TYR A 135 -19.01 1.30 -6.10
C TYR A 135 -18.16 1.74 -4.91
N SER A 136 -18.81 2.21 -3.83
CA SER A 136 -18.10 2.60 -2.61
C SER A 136 -17.32 1.44 -1.98
N LEU A 137 -17.93 0.24 -1.92
CA LEU A 137 -17.27 -0.97 -1.43
C LEU A 137 -16.08 -1.37 -2.30
N ASN A 138 -16.25 -1.37 -3.63
CA ASN A 138 -15.14 -1.65 -4.56
C ASN A 138 -13.99 -0.66 -4.39
N LYS A 139 -14.28 0.61 -4.13
CA LYS A 139 -13.26 1.63 -3.82
C LYS A 139 -12.54 1.30 -2.51
N THR A 140 -13.26 0.87 -1.47
CA THR A 140 -12.67 0.42 -0.22
C THR A 140 -11.77 -0.79 -0.40
N MET A 141 -12.18 -1.78 -1.20
CA MET A 141 -11.38 -2.98 -1.46
C MET A 141 -10.08 -2.71 -2.23
N ARG A 142 -9.98 -1.56 -2.92
CA ARG A 142 -8.73 -1.13 -3.57
C ARG A 142 -7.74 -0.49 -2.60
N MET A 143 -8.16 -0.15 -1.37
CA MET A 143 -7.29 0.46 -0.37
C MET A 143 -6.24 -0.54 0.10
N GLU A 144 -5.03 -0.05 0.34
CA GLU A 144 -3.90 -0.86 0.81
C GLU A 144 -4.20 -1.58 2.13
N VAL A 145 -4.90 -0.90 3.06
CA VAL A 145 -5.32 -1.48 4.35
C VAL A 145 -6.17 -2.73 4.15
N PHE A 146 -7.13 -2.71 3.23
CA PHE A 146 -7.98 -3.86 2.96
C PHE A 146 -7.20 -4.99 2.26
N ARG A 147 -6.26 -4.65 1.36
CA ARG A 147 -5.39 -5.65 0.72
C ARG A 147 -4.51 -6.36 1.74
N ARG A 148 -3.95 -5.63 2.71
CA ARG A 148 -3.20 -6.21 3.82
C ARG A 148 -4.07 -7.18 4.61
N MET A 149 -5.30 -6.81 4.97
CA MET A 149 -6.21 -7.73 5.65
C MET A 149 -6.49 -9.02 4.87
N VAL A 150 -6.62 -8.94 3.54
CA VAL A 150 -6.79 -10.15 2.71
C VAL A 150 -5.52 -11.00 2.71
N ASN A 151 -4.34 -10.39 2.61
CA ASN A 151 -3.07 -11.09 2.69
C ASN A 151 -2.86 -11.75 4.06
N ASP A 152 -3.17 -11.05 5.16
CA ASP A 152 -3.08 -11.60 6.51
C ASP A 152 -3.99 -12.83 6.69
N GLU A 153 -5.16 -12.84 6.05
CA GLU A 153 -6.07 -14.00 6.04
C GLU A 153 -5.56 -15.12 5.12
N LEU A 154 -4.95 -14.78 3.97
CA LEU A 154 -4.29 -15.75 3.10
C LEU A 154 -3.13 -16.44 3.82
N ASP A 155 -2.30 -15.68 4.54
CA ASP A 155 -1.16 -16.22 5.29
C ASP A 155 -1.63 -17.20 6.36
N LYS A 156 -2.72 -16.90 7.09
CA LYS A 156 -3.35 -17.85 8.03
C LYS A 156 -3.84 -19.12 7.34
N ILE A 157 -4.43 -19.02 6.15
CA ILE A 157 -4.89 -20.19 5.39
C ILE A 157 -3.69 -21.03 4.95
N VAL A 158 -2.61 -20.41 4.51
CA VAL A 158 -1.37 -21.09 4.11
C VAL A 158 -0.69 -21.75 5.31
N GLU A 159 -0.71 -21.13 6.49
CA GLU A 159 -0.22 -21.75 7.73
C GLU A 159 -1.04 -22.99 8.13
N GLN A 160 -2.36 -22.93 7.97
CA GLN A 160 -3.27 -24.05 8.28
C GLN A 160 -3.16 -25.20 7.26
N PHE A 161 -2.91 -24.86 5.99
CA PHE A 161 -2.73 -25.80 4.90
C PHE A 161 -1.35 -25.57 4.27
N PRO A 162 -0.26 -26.07 4.89
CA PRO A 162 1.08 -25.85 4.38
C PRO A 162 1.22 -26.51 3.02
N ILE A 163 1.16 -25.68 1.98
CA ILE A 163 1.35 -26.11 0.60
C ILE A 163 2.86 -26.34 0.44
N GLY A 164 3.27 -27.59 0.22
CA GLY A 164 4.67 -27.91 -0.04
C GLY A 164 5.18 -27.17 -1.28
N LYS A 165 6.50 -26.92 -1.36
CA LYS A 165 7.13 -26.26 -2.54
C LYS A 165 6.74 -26.91 -3.88
N MET A 166 6.47 -28.21 -3.88
CA MET A 166 6.04 -28.96 -5.06
C MET A 166 4.57 -28.68 -5.44
N ASP A 167 3.69 -28.47 -4.46
CA ASP A 167 2.28 -28.19 -4.69
C ASP A 167 2.06 -26.73 -5.10
N THR A 168 2.88 -25.79 -4.59
CA THR A 168 2.90 -24.41 -5.08
C THR A 168 3.45 -24.32 -6.50
N ALA A 169 4.49 -25.08 -6.84
CA ALA A 169 5.00 -25.19 -8.20
C ALA A 169 3.96 -25.78 -9.16
N ARG A 170 3.24 -26.84 -8.76
CA ARG A 170 2.14 -27.42 -9.53
C ARG A 170 0.96 -26.47 -9.71
N ALA A 171 0.59 -25.73 -8.67
CA ALA A 171 -0.47 -24.72 -8.76
C ALA A 171 -0.06 -23.56 -9.67
N LEU A 172 1.18 -23.08 -9.57
CA LEU A 172 1.73 -22.05 -10.46
C LEU A 172 1.80 -22.55 -11.91
N ALA A 173 2.22 -23.80 -12.14
CA ALA A 173 2.21 -24.42 -13.46
C ALA A 173 0.79 -24.53 -14.03
N ALA A 174 -0.19 -24.97 -13.25
CA ALA A 174 -1.58 -25.05 -13.70
C ALA A 174 -2.20 -23.67 -14.00
N VAL A 175 -1.80 -22.63 -13.27
CA VAL A 175 -2.20 -21.24 -13.57
C VAL A 175 -1.45 -20.72 -14.79
N LEU A 176 -0.19 -21.10 -15.00
CA LEU A 176 0.58 -20.77 -16.19
C LEU A 176 -0.06 -21.41 -17.43
N ASP A 177 -0.38 -22.70 -17.39
CA ASP A 177 -1.06 -23.44 -18.46
C ASP A 177 -2.39 -22.77 -18.81
N ARG A 178 -3.17 -22.35 -17.79
CA ARG A 178 -4.44 -21.65 -17.99
C ARG A 178 -4.29 -20.21 -18.48
N ALA A 179 -3.21 -19.52 -18.09
CA ALA A 179 -2.93 -18.16 -18.52
C ALA A 179 -2.30 -18.11 -19.92
N MET A 180 -1.65 -19.20 -20.34
CA MET A 180 -1.00 -19.33 -21.64
C MET A 180 -1.88 -20.03 -22.68
N ASP A 181 -2.90 -20.79 -22.25
CA ASP A 181 -3.81 -21.59 -23.10
C ASP A 181 -3.03 -22.22 -24.26
N TRP A 182 -1.95 -22.91 -23.88
CA TRP A 182 -0.83 -23.26 -24.75
C TRP A 182 -1.06 -24.62 -25.39
N ASP A 183 -1.64 -24.65 -26.59
CA ASP A 183 -1.87 -25.88 -27.35
C ASP A 183 -0.66 -26.27 -28.22
N GLY A 184 0.55 -26.07 -27.68
CA GLY A 184 1.82 -26.45 -28.33
C GLY A 184 2.39 -25.43 -29.32
N ASP A 185 1.57 -24.68 -30.08
CA ASP A 185 2.08 -23.85 -31.19
C ASP A 185 1.58 -22.40 -31.26
N LYS A 186 0.53 -21.99 -30.53
CA LYS A 186 0.06 -20.59 -30.47
C LYS A 186 -0.54 -20.26 -29.12
N MET A 187 -0.27 -19.04 -28.64
CA MET A 187 -0.92 -18.48 -27.45
C MET A 187 -2.41 -18.26 -27.75
N GLY A 188 -3.30 -18.79 -26.92
CA GLY A 188 -4.75 -18.61 -27.07
C GLY A 188 -5.17 -17.13 -27.01
N LYS A 189 -6.31 -16.81 -27.65
CA LYS A 189 -6.81 -15.43 -27.84
C LYS A 189 -7.07 -14.64 -26.54
N ASP A 190 -7.16 -15.32 -25.41
CA ASP A 190 -7.54 -14.76 -24.10
C ASP A 190 -6.42 -14.81 -23.04
N GLY A 191 -5.20 -15.21 -23.41
CA GLY A 191 -4.07 -15.31 -22.48
C GLY A 191 -3.47 -13.96 -22.09
N ASP A 192 -3.37 -13.67 -20.79
CA ASP A 192 -2.75 -12.44 -20.28
C ASP A 192 -1.24 -12.63 -20.12
N SER A 193 -0.48 -12.25 -21.15
CA SER A 193 0.97 -12.47 -21.25
C SER A 193 1.77 -11.91 -20.08
N LYS A 194 1.29 -10.84 -19.42
CA LYS A 194 1.96 -10.30 -18.23
C LYS A 194 1.83 -11.21 -17.01
N ILE A 195 0.69 -11.87 -16.86
CA ILE A 195 0.45 -12.84 -15.79
C ILE A 195 1.33 -14.06 -16.03
N ALA A 196 1.38 -14.57 -17.27
CA ALA A 196 2.23 -15.69 -17.65
C ALA A 196 3.71 -15.44 -17.37
N VAL A 197 4.26 -14.29 -17.80
CA VAL A 197 5.67 -13.92 -17.54
C VAL A 197 5.95 -13.83 -16.04
N SER A 198 5.04 -13.24 -15.25
CA SER A 198 5.23 -13.13 -13.80
C SER A 198 5.20 -14.46 -13.05
N ILE A 199 4.46 -15.44 -13.58
CA ILE A 199 4.38 -16.79 -13.01
C ILE A 199 5.62 -17.59 -13.42
N LEU A 200 6.05 -17.46 -14.68
CA LEU A 200 7.28 -18.07 -15.17
C LEU A 200 8.50 -17.56 -14.38
N ASP A 201 8.61 -16.26 -14.15
CA ASP A 201 9.67 -15.67 -13.32
C ASP A 201 9.70 -16.26 -11.91
N LYS A 202 8.53 -16.49 -11.30
CA LYS A 202 8.42 -17.10 -9.96
C LYS A 202 8.77 -18.58 -9.95
N LEU A 203 8.40 -19.33 -10.99
CA LEU A 203 8.80 -20.73 -11.17
C LEU A 203 10.31 -20.85 -11.39
N MET A 204 10.89 -19.94 -12.18
CA MET A 204 12.34 -19.85 -12.38
C MET A 204 13.06 -19.49 -11.08
N ASP A 205 12.53 -18.56 -10.28
CA ASP A 205 13.06 -18.23 -8.96
C ASP A 205 12.99 -19.43 -7.99
N MET A 206 11.88 -20.19 -8.01
CA MET A 206 11.73 -21.39 -7.16
C MET A 206 12.66 -22.54 -7.54
N ASN A 207 13.01 -22.65 -8.82
CA ASN A 207 13.92 -23.68 -9.34
C ASN A 207 15.37 -23.19 -9.48
N ASP A 208 15.73 -22.05 -8.88
CA ASP A 208 17.07 -21.43 -8.98
C ASP A 208 17.54 -21.17 -10.43
N MET A 209 16.62 -21.11 -11.39
CA MET A 209 16.90 -20.91 -12.82
C MET A 209 17.06 -19.45 -13.22
N LYS A 210 16.73 -18.51 -12.33
CA LYS A 210 17.00 -17.09 -12.56
C LYS A 210 18.49 -16.85 -12.41
N SER A 211 19.10 -16.21 -13.40
CA SER A 211 20.51 -15.82 -13.35
C SER A 211 20.77 -15.02 -12.09
N LYS A 212 21.39 -15.65 -11.08
CA LYS A 212 21.85 -14.97 -9.87
C LYS A 212 22.79 -13.87 -10.36
N GLY A 213 22.43 -12.62 -10.09
CA GLY A 213 23.22 -11.47 -10.50
C GLY A 213 24.70 -11.69 -10.17
N ARG A 214 25.58 -11.30 -11.11
CA ARG A 214 27.04 -11.39 -11.00
C ARG A 214 27.50 -11.16 -9.56
N VAL A 215 27.94 -12.23 -8.89
CA VAL A 215 28.59 -12.10 -7.59
C VAL A 215 30.02 -11.65 -7.88
N ILE A 216 30.26 -10.34 -7.79
CA ILE A 216 31.61 -9.79 -7.85
C ILE A 216 32.23 -10.00 -6.47
N THR A 217 32.90 -11.13 -6.29
CA THR A 217 33.65 -11.42 -5.08
C THR A 217 34.96 -10.63 -5.14
N THR A 218 34.99 -9.46 -4.51
CA THR A 218 36.21 -8.66 -4.41
C THR A 218 37.01 -9.17 -3.21
N HIS A 219 38.07 -9.94 -3.43
CA HIS A 219 39.01 -10.29 -2.37
C HIS A 219 39.89 -9.07 -2.07
N GLN A 220 39.58 -8.34 -0.99
CA GLN A 220 40.51 -7.36 -0.43
C GLN A 220 41.56 -8.12 0.39
N ILE A 221 42.77 -8.24 -0.16
CA ILE A 221 43.94 -8.69 0.58
C ILE A 221 44.47 -7.46 1.32
N GLU A 222 44.06 -7.29 2.58
CA GLU A 222 44.68 -6.32 3.47
C GLU A 222 45.99 -6.90 4.00
N ALA A 223 47.09 -6.54 3.35
CA ALA A 223 48.42 -6.75 3.91
C ALA A 223 48.66 -5.68 4.99
N SER A 224 48.56 -6.07 6.26
CA SER A 224 49.02 -5.24 7.37
C SER A 224 50.55 -5.23 7.38
N THR A 225 51.17 -4.19 6.84
CA THR A 225 52.58 -3.88 7.14
C THR A 225 52.66 -2.57 7.91
N VAL A 226 53.10 -2.74 9.15
CA VAL A 226 53.40 -1.72 10.15
C VAL A 226 54.33 -0.65 9.56
N GLU A 227 53.97 0.59 9.86
CA GLU A 227 54.67 1.87 9.71
C GLU A 227 56.18 1.82 9.44
N HIS A 228 56.59 2.17 8.21
CA HIS A 228 57.66 3.13 7.87
C HIS A 228 58.11 2.95 6.40
N THR A 229 57.76 3.90 5.52
CA THR A 229 58.57 4.43 4.39
C THR A 229 57.67 5.05 3.28
N LEU A 230 57.19 6.28 3.52
CA LEU A 230 56.42 7.09 2.56
C LEU A 230 57.22 7.52 1.29
N ALA A 231 58.47 7.06 1.11
CA ALA A 231 59.34 7.42 0.00
C ALA A 231 59.31 6.41 -1.17
N ASP A 232 59.09 5.11 -0.92
CA ASP A 232 59.16 4.07 -1.97
C ASP A 232 57.88 3.98 -2.83
N ILE A 233 56.81 4.65 -2.40
CA ILE A 233 55.47 4.57 -2.99
C ILE A 233 55.33 5.37 -4.29
N LYS A 234 56.20 6.37 -4.55
CA LYS A 234 56.14 7.16 -5.80
C LYS A 234 56.78 6.46 -6.99
N GLU A 235 57.81 5.63 -6.79
CA GLU A 235 58.53 4.99 -7.90
C GLU A 235 57.90 3.68 -8.37
N LYS A 236 57.28 2.87 -7.50
CA LYS A 236 56.65 1.61 -7.94
C LYS A 236 55.22 1.74 -8.48
N LYS A 237 54.61 2.94 -8.40
CA LYS A 237 53.32 3.26 -9.05
C LYS A 237 53.34 3.18 -10.59
N LYS A 238 54.50 2.99 -11.23
CA LYS A 238 54.61 2.78 -12.68
C LYS A 238 54.64 1.31 -13.13
N LEU A 239 54.78 0.33 -12.21
CA LEU A 239 55.02 -1.08 -12.59
C LEU A 239 53.87 -2.06 -12.34
N PHE A 240 52.80 -1.68 -11.63
CA PHE A 240 51.67 -2.57 -11.35
C PHE A 240 50.37 -2.08 -12.02
N LYS A 241 50.40 -1.94 -13.35
CA LYS A 241 49.22 -2.10 -14.21
C LYS A 241 49.23 -3.54 -14.73
N ALA A 242 48.78 -4.47 -13.91
CA ALA A 242 48.46 -5.83 -14.35
C ALA A 242 47.23 -6.28 -13.57
N THR A 243 46.06 -5.87 -14.06
CA THR A 243 44.77 -6.37 -13.59
C THR A 243 44.62 -7.76 -14.21
N GLN A 244 44.94 -8.80 -13.44
CA GLN A 244 44.65 -10.17 -13.87
C GLN A 244 43.15 -10.39 -13.67
N THR A 245 42.43 -10.49 -14.77
CA THR A 245 40.99 -10.76 -14.79
C THR A 245 40.88 -12.23 -15.16
N GLU A 246 40.53 -13.09 -14.21
CA GLU A 246 40.15 -14.46 -14.52
C GLU A 246 38.63 -14.52 -14.69
N GLU A 247 38.18 -14.72 -15.92
CA GLU A 247 36.82 -15.12 -16.23
C GLU A 247 36.72 -16.64 -16.14
N LYS A 248 36.26 -17.16 -15.00
CA LYS A 248 35.79 -18.56 -14.93
C LYS A 248 34.33 -18.62 -15.36
N HIS A 249 34.07 -19.21 -16.52
CA HIS A 249 32.72 -19.56 -16.97
C HIS A 249 32.18 -20.68 -16.06
N GLY A 250 30.99 -20.47 -15.49
CA GLY A 250 30.36 -21.36 -14.50
C GLY A 250 29.93 -22.76 -14.98
N LEU A 251 30.48 -23.28 -16.08
CA LEU A 251 30.32 -24.68 -16.48
C LEU A 251 31.44 -25.59 -15.93
N GLU A 252 32.60 -25.04 -15.54
CA GLU A 252 33.74 -25.87 -15.08
C GLU A 252 33.70 -26.22 -13.58
N GLN A 253 32.96 -25.47 -12.75
CA GLN A 253 32.88 -25.78 -11.31
C GLN A 253 31.99 -27.00 -10.98
N ALA A 254 31.19 -27.49 -11.93
CA ALA A 254 30.47 -28.76 -11.77
C ALA A 254 31.34 -29.99 -12.09
N ALA A 255 32.44 -29.81 -12.83
CA ALA A 255 33.41 -30.86 -13.11
C ALA A 255 34.43 -31.01 -11.96
N GLU A 256 34.95 -29.90 -11.42
CA GLU A 256 35.94 -29.94 -10.32
C GLU A 256 35.33 -30.49 -9.02
N LYS A 257 34.05 -30.19 -8.71
CA LYS A 257 33.38 -30.77 -7.52
C LYS A 257 33.04 -32.26 -7.63
N LYS A 258 32.99 -32.82 -8.85
CA LYS A 258 32.85 -34.27 -9.04
C LYS A 258 34.18 -35.00 -8.91
N GLU A 259 35.28 -34.37 -9.33
CA GLU A 259 36.62 -34.97 -9.18
C GLU A 259 37.15 -34.94 -7.73
N GLU A 260 36.71 -34.01 -6.89
CA GLU A 260 37.02 -34.03 -5.46
C GLU A 260 36.19 -35.06 -4.67
N SER A 261 34.91 -35.28 -5.03
CA SER A 261 34.09 -36.31 -4.37
C SER A 261 34.54 -37.74 -4.72
N ASP A 262 35.04 -37.96 -5.94
CA ASP A 262 35.50 -39.30 -6.38
C ASP A 262 36.90 -39.67 -5.85
N LYS A 263 37.62 -38.74 -5.20
CA LYS A 263 38.91 -39.00 -4.54
C LYS A 263 38.79 -39.24 -3.03
N GLU A 264 37.69 -38.86 -2.39
CA GLU A 264 37.44 -39.18 -0.98
C GLU A 264 36.76 -40.55 -0.78
N GLU A 265 36.27 -41.19 -1.84
CA GLU A 265 35.64 -42.53 -1.78
C GLU A 265 36.48 -43.68 -2.40
N ALA A 266 37.78 -43.48 -2.66
CA ALA A 266 38.70 -44.51 -3.19
C ALA A 266 39.78 -44.95 -2.17
#